data_AF-A0A3M1FFW7-F1
#
_entry.id   AF-A0A3M1FFW7-F1
#
_cell.length_a   1.000
_cell.length_b   1.000
_cell.length_c   1.000
_cell.angle_alpha   90.00
_cell.angle_beta   90.00
_cell.angle_gamma   90.00
#
_symmetry.space_group_name_H-M   'P 1'
#
loop_
_entity.id
_entity.type
_entity.pdbx_description
1 polymer ?
#
loop_
_entity_poly.entity_id
_entity_poly.type
_entity_poly.pdbx_seq_one_letter_code
_entity_poly.pdbx_strand_id
1 'polypeptide(L)'
;MRLGPGSDTQTLANFTPPPEVTITNPGGKVLSYYVLPGAAPYDDVFTGMHGTHTTGCAVGDDYARLAGSDAPGRDPADGMAPGARIVFQDAGAADGSLSALDLVSQTLIHLQAYDSGVRVHNDSYGLRGFEFPYDAESAQIDDITWRLTDYVVVFAAGNNGEFGPRSLGGLGAVAKNTLSVGATLNGTMNGGEDLAGFSSLGPTLDGRIKPDVVAPGVVFSANEPAVENGMSVTDPPNDNCAIDALPVPGTSFAAPTVAGGALLVREYFREGYYPTGRPDPANARTPTNALVRAILINAGRPLAGQIIDIGTGAVIGSLAPIPSFEQGWGRITLDDALYFSGDDRALVVLNDVRNG
;
A
#
# COMPACT_ATOMS: atom_id res chain seq x y z
N MET A 1 1.19 10.34 -13.53
CA MET A 1 1.97 10.73 -12.31
C MET A 1 3.00 11.83 -12.63
N ARG A 2 2.60 13.10 -12.61
CA ARG A 2 3.46 14.28 -12.85
C ARG A 2 3.26 15.25 -11.68
N LEU A 3 4.29 15.67 -10.92
CA LEU A 3 4.21 16.78 -9.94
C LEU A 3 5.63 17.22 -9.50
N GLY A 4 6.33 17.95 -10.37
CA GLY A 4 7.56 18.70 -10.06
C GLY A 4 7.28 20.21 -9.88
N PRO A 5 8.24 21.01 -9.40
CA PRO A 5 8.05 22.43 -9.05
C PRO A 5 7.87 23.39 -10.25
N GLY A 6 7.64 22.86 -11.46
CA GLY A 6 7.27 23.62 -12.64
C GLY A 6 6.10 22.94 -13.34
N SER A 7 5.15 23.74 -13.83
CA SER A 7 3.86 23.35 -14.41
C SER A 7 3.89 22.40 -15.61
N ASP A 8 5.07 21.94 -16.06
CA ASP A 8 5.21 21.38 -17.41
C ASP A 8 6.15 20.16 -17.54
N THR A 9 6.58 19.50 -16.44
CA THR A 9 7.51 18.37 -16.58
C THR A 9 7.11 17.11 -15.81
N GLN A 10 6.86 16.04 -16.56
CA GLN A 10 6.79 14.66 -16.07
C GLN A 10 8.12 14.28 -15.39
N THR A 11 8.07 13.57 -14.26
CA THR A 11 9.29 13.02 -13.66
C THR A 11 9.92 12.04 -14.64
N LEU A 12 11.16 12.31 -15.06
CA LEU A 12 11.84 11.51 -16.06
C LEU A 12 12.09 10.08 -15.57
N ALA A 13 11.80 9.12 -16.46
CA ALA A 13 12.16 7.73 -16.30
C ALA A 13 13.66 7.56 -16.07
N ASN A 14 14.00 6.76 -15.07
CA ASN A 14 15.34 6.52 -14.60
C ASN A 14 15.68 5.03 -14.75
N PHE A 15 16.65 4.71 -15.60
CA PHE A 15 17.08 3.33 -15.88
C PHE A 15 18.26 2.88 -15.01
N THR A 16 18.50 3.55 -13.87
CA THR A 16 19.51 3.15 -12.89
C THR A 16 19.16 1.75 -12.35
N PRO A 17 20.02 0.73 -12.54
CA PRO A 17 19.71 -0.63 -12.14
C PRO A 17 19.74 -0.79 -10.61
N PRO A 18 18.82 -1.57 -10.02
CA PRO A 18 18.91 -1.90 -8.59
C PRO A 18 20.24 -2.60 -8.24
N PRO A 19 20.89 -2.28 -7.10
CA PRO A 19 20.39 -1.45 -6.01
C PRO A 19 20.78 0.04 -6.14
N GLU A 20 21.40 0.47 -7.24
CA GLU A 20 21.89 1.85 -7.39
C GLU A 20 20.75 2.88 -7.36
N VAL A 21 21.05 4.08 -6.85
CA VAL A 21 20.07 5.14 -6.60
C VAL A 21 20.47 6.44 -7.28
N THR A 22 19.52 7.06 -7.98
CA THR A 22 19.67 8.39 -8.57
C THR A 22 18.37 9.18 -8.38
N ILE A 23 18.41 10.17 -7.47
CA ILE A 23 17.26 11.06 -7.23
C ILE A 23 17.16 12.11 -8.34
N THR A 24 16.13 12.01 -9.18
CA THR A 24 15.94 12.88 -10.35
C THR A 24 15.14 14.15 -10.06
N ASN A 25 14.31 14.17 -9.01
CA ASN A 25 13.45 15.31 -8.67
C ASN A 25 13.34 15.53 -7.14
N PRO A 26 14.41 15.97 -6.48
CA PRO A 26 14.47 16.05 -5.01
C PRO A 26 13.44 17.00 -4.37
N GLY A 27 12.94 17.99 -5.12
CA GLY A 27 11.96 18.98 -4.66
C GLY A 27 10.50 18.65 -5.00
N GLY A 28 10.24 17.57 -5.74
CA GLY A 28 8.90 17.19 -6.16
C GLY A 28 8.22 16.17 -5.26
N LYS A 29 6.95 15.90 -5.57
CA LYS A 29 6.17 14.82 -4.96
C LYS A 29 6.77 13.46 -5.31
N VAL A 30 7.14 13.27 -6.59
CA VAL A 30 7.82 12.07 -7.08
C VAL A 30 9.32 12.35 -7.13
N LEU A 31 10.06 11.80 -6.18
CA LEU A 31 11.51 11.96 -6.05
C LEU A 31 12.26 11.25 -7.18
N SER A 32 11.77 10.08 -7.58
CA SER A 32 12.35 9.25 -8.65
C SER A 32 11.32 8.30 -9.23
N TYR A 33 11.47 8.04 -10.54
CA TYR A 33 10.72 7.03 -11.28
C TYR A 33 11.73 6.06 -11.88
N TYR A 34 11.98 4.93 -11.23
CA TYR A 34 12.87 3.90 -11.75
C TYR A 34 12.14 2.98 -12.70
N VAL A 35 12.78 2.60 -13.80
CA VAL A 35 12.30 1.55 -14.70
C VAL A 35 13.16 0.32 -14.47
N LEU A 36 12.55 -0.76 -13.97
CA LEU A 36 13.27 -1.99 -13.72
C LEU A 36 13.67 -2.67 -15.04
N PRO A 37 14.75 -3.49 -15.04
CA PRO A 37 15.14 -4.30 -16.19
C PRO A 37 13.95 -5.08 -16.77
N GLY A 38 13.68 -4.92 -18.07
CA GLY A 38 12.56 -5.57 -18.76
C GLY A 38 11.22 -4.82 -18.70
N ALA A 39 11.10 -3.79 -17.87
CA ALA A 39 9.94 -2.91 -17.83
C ALA A 39 10.00 -1.81 -18.90
N ALA A 40 8.85 -1.18 -19.15
CA ALA A 40 8.70 -0.01 -20.01
C ALA A 40 8.17 1.16 -19.15
N PRO A 41 8.72 2.38 -19.30
CA PRO A 41 8.25 3.51 -18.52
C PRO A 41 6.84 3.92 -18.91
N TYR A 42 6.10 4.39 -17.92
CA TYR A 42 4.78 5.00 -18.06
C TYR A 42 3.81 4.02 -18.74
N ASP A 43 3.14 3.22 -17.91
CA ASP A 43 2.14 2.23 -18.32
C ASP A 43 1.14 2.79 -19.35
N ASP A 44 1.42 2.56 -20.64
CA ASP A 44 0.68 3.06 -21.80
C ASP A 44 -0.16 1.96 -22.47
N VAL A 45 -0.20 0.77 -21.86
CA VAL A 45 -0.97 -0.37 -22.35
C VAL A 45 -2.37 -0.43 -21.74
N PHE A 46 -3.27 -1.05 -22.51
CA PHE A 46 -4.70 -1.18 -22.23
C PHE A 46 -5.04 -1.88 -20.89
N THR A 47 -4.07 -2.53 -20.23
CA THR A 47 -4.19 -3.02 -18.85
C THR A 47 -3.94 -1.86 -17.87
N GLY A 48 -4.86 -0.89 -17.87
CA GLY A 48 -4.61 0.48 -17.46
C GLY A 48 -4.02 0.71 -16.06
N MET A 49 -3.19 1.76 -15.97
CA MET A 49 -2.94 2.69 -14.85
C MET A 49 -2.85 2.13 -13.43
N HIS A 50 -2.64 0.83 -13.24
CA HIS A 50 -2.72 0.17 -11.94
C HIS A 50 -1.71 0.79 -10.96
N GLY A 51 -0.49 1.05 -11.41
CA GLY A 51 0.52 1.77 -10.64
C GLY A 51 0.09 3.18 -10.23
N THR A 52 -0.58 3.92 -11.11
CA THR A 52 -1.13 5.25 -10.81
C THR A 52 -2.26 5.16 -9.77
N HIS A 53 -3.20 4.24 -9.94
CA HIS A 53 -4.33 4.06 -9.01
C HIS A 53 -3.85 3.64 -7.62
N THR A 54 -2.93 2.68 -7.54
CA THR A 54 -2.39 2.22 -6.25
C THR A 54 -1.60 3.31 -5.54
N THR A 55 -0.79 4.07 -6.28
CA THR A 55 -0.09 5.25 -5.74
C THR A 55 -1.07 6.29 -5.24
N GLY A 56 -2.16 6.55 -5.98
CA GLY A 56 -3.22 7.47 -5.61
C GLY A 56 -3.85 7.12 -4.26
N CYS A 57 -4.20 5.85 -4.03
CA CYS A 57 -4.78 5.39 -2.76
C CYS A 57 -3.84 5.61 -1.55
N ALA A 58 -2.53 5.48 -1.74
CA ALA A 58 -1.58 5.66 -0.64
C ALA A 58 -1.30 7.14 -0.34
N VAL A 59 -1.00 7.91 -1.38
CA VAL A 59 -0.32 9.22 -1.25
C VAL A 59 -0.74 10.21 -2.34
N GLY A 60 -1.85 9.98 -3.06
CA GLY A 60 -2.44 10.98 -3.94
C GLY A 60 -2.80 12.25 -3.17
N ASP A 61 -2.70 13.40 -3.82
CA ASP A 61 -2.97 14.72 -3.25
C ASP A 61 -3.56 15.58 -4.37
N ASP A 62 -4.69 16.25 -4.12
CA ASP A 62 -5.31 17.17 -5.07
C ASP A 62 -4.37 18.35 -5.34
N TYR A 63 -3.88 18.46 -6.58
CA TYR A 63 -2.98 19.54 -6.98
C TYR A 63 -3.60 20.94 -6.77
N ALA A 64 -4.93 21.07 -6.83
CA ALA A 64 -5.61 22.33 -6.56
C ALA A 64 -5.55 22.73 -5.08
N ARG A 65 -5.25 21.79 -4.17
CA ARG A 65 -5.35 21.95 -2.71
C ARG A 65 -4.32 21.09 -1.95
N LEU A 66 -3.06 21.18 -2.38
CA LEU A 66 -1.97 20.40 -1.80
C LEU A 66 -1.95 20.41 -0.26
N ALA A 67 -1.81 19.22 0.32
CA ALA A 67 -1.65 19.05 1.75
C ALA A 67 -0.36 19.72 2.26
N GLY A 68 -0.47 20.44 3.37
CA GLY A 68 0.67 21.09 4.05
C GLY A 68 0.59 20.95 5.56
N SER A 69 1.66 21.34 6.25
CA SER A 69 1.76 21.23 7.73
C SER A 69 0.65 21.94 8.49
N ASP A 70 0.14 23.04 7.94
CA ASP A 70 -0.83 23.92 8.60
C ASP A 70 -2.25 23.75 8.05
N ALA A 71 -2.39 22.95 6.99
CA ALA A 71 -3.64 22.62 6.33
C ALA A 71 -3.51 21.18 5.82
N PRO A 72 -3.89 20.17 6.63
CA PRO A 72 -3.72 18.77 6.27
C PRO A 72 -4.56 18.35 5.05
N GLY A 73 -5.35 19.29 4.48
CA GLY A 73 -5.82 19.22 3.10
C GLY A 73 -6.56 17.94 2.81
N ARG A 74 -7.55 17.57 3.64
CA ARG A 74 -8.37 16.39 3.33
C ARG A 74 -9.40 16.77 2.28
N ASP A 75 -9.06 16.53 1.03
CA ASP A 75 -9.95 16.66 -0.10
C ASP A 75 -10.59 15.32 -0.47
N PRO A 76 -11.75 15.34 -1.15
CA PRO A 76 -12.30 14.14 -1.74
C PRO A 76 -11.28 13.50 -2.68
N ALA A 77 -11.02 12.20 -2.46
CA ALA A 77 -10.13 11.36 -3.28
C ALA A 77 -8.61 11.52 -3.06
N ASP A 78 -8.18 12.18 -1.99
CA ASP A 78 -6.79 12.05 -1.56
C ASP A 78 -6.46 10.61 -1.15
N GLY A 79 -5.18 10.29 -1.29
CA GLY A 79 -4.61 9.12 -0.64
C GLY A 79 -4.60 9.28 0.87
N MET A 80 -4.27 8.20 1.58
CA MET A 80 -4.24 8.23 3.05
C MET A 80 -3.15 9.15 3.63
N ALA A 81 -2.03 9.34 2.93
CA ALA A 81 -0.92 10.21 3.35
C ALA A 81 -0.54 11.22 2.26
N PRO A 82 -1.37 12.25 2.00
CA PRO A 82 -1.17 13.20 0.89
C PRO A 82 0.08 14.07 1.05
N GLY A 83 0.61 14.26 2.26
CA GLY A 83 1.88 14.96 2.49
C GLY A 83 3.15 14.14 2.17
N ALA A 84 3.04 12.83 1.93
CA ALA A 84 4.20 11.96 1.71
C ALA A 84 4.78 12.08 0.29
N ARG A 85 6.07 11.79 0.13
CA ARG A 85 6.76 11.79 -1.18
C ARG A 85 6.92 10.36 -1.71
N ILE A 86 7.17 10.26 -3.02
CA ILE A 86 7.07 9.03 -3.77
C ILE A 86 8.40 8.68 -4.44
N VAL A 87 8.80 7.43 -4.31
CA VAL A 87 9.73 6.77 -5.22
C VAL A 87 8.91 5.69 -5.91
N PHE A 88 8.89 5.71 -7.24
CA PHE A 88 8.16 4.74 -8.04
C PHE A 88 9.16 3.79 -8.69
N GLN A 89 8.93 2.47 -8.58
CA GLN A 89 9.70 1.45 -9.30
C GLN A 89 8.74 0.75 -10.25
N ASP A 90 8.91 1.03 -11.54
CA ASP A 90 8.10 0.46 -12.60
C ASP A 90 8.60 -0.93 -12.97
N ALA A 91 7.73 -1.93 -12.76
CA ALA A 91 7.98 -3.33 -13.07
C ALA A 91 7.16 -3.80 -14.29
N GLY A 92 6.28 -2.95 -14.84
CA GLY A 92 5.40 -3.29 -15.95
C GLY A 92 6.13 -3.27 -17.29
N ALA A 93 6.09 -4.37 -18.01
CA ALA A 93 6.55 -4.42 -19.39
C ALA A 93 5.48 -3.89 -20.35
N ALA A 94 5.88 -3.56 -21.59
CA ALA A 94 4.97 -3.05 -22.62
C ALA A 94 3.85 -4.04 -23.04
N ASP A 95 3.91 -5.30 -22.61
CA ASP A 95 2.85 -6.29 -22.81
C ASP A 95 1.93 -6.45 -21.59
N GLY A 96 2.12 -5.62 -20.55
CA GLY A 96 1.40 -5.67 -19.28
C GLY A 96 1.92 -6.73 -18.30
N SER A 97 2.95 -7.50 -18.65
CA SER A 97 3.55 -8.47 -17.74
C SER A 97 4.44 -7.80 -16.70
N LEU A 98 4.66 -8.47 -15.57
CA LEU A 98 5.61 -8.05 -14.53
C LEU A 98 6.93 -8.81 -14.64
N SER A 99 7.41 -9.05 -15.86
CA SER A 99 8.61 -9.86 -16.12
C SER A 99 9.88 -9.31 -15.47
N ALA A 100 9.92 -8.02 -15.12
CA ALA A 100 11.00 -7.43 -14.34
C ALA A 100 11.19 -8.11 -12.98
N LEU A 101 10.13 -8.65 -12.38
CA LEU A 101 10.18 -9.38 -11.11
C LEU A 101 10.87 -10.74 -11.22
N ASP A 102 10.98 -11.30 -12.43
CA ASP A 102 11.77 -12.52 -12.71
C ASP A 102 13.26 -12.19 -12.97
N LEU A 103 13.56 -10.94 -13.34
CA LEU A 103 14.90 -10.48 -13.71
C LEU A 103 15.67 -9.85 -12.55
N VAL A 104 14.96 -9.33 -11.54
CA VAL A 104 15.54 -8.67 -10.37
C VAL A 104 14.99 -9.29 -9.10
N SER A 105 15.89 -9.63 -8.18
CA SER A 105 15.50 -10.18 -6.88
C SER A 105 14.77 -9.14 -6.01
N GLN A 106 13.88 -9.63 -5.14
CA GLN A 106 13.16 -8.80 -4.17
C GLN A 106 14.12 -8.03 -3.25
N THR A 107 15.27 -8.61 -2.91
CA THR A 107 16.32 -7.93 -2.15
C THR A 107 16.83 -6.67 -2.85
N LEU A 108 17.11 -6.73 -4.16
CA LEU A 108 17.65 -5.59 -4.90
C LEU A 108 16.59 -4.50 -5.12
N ILE A 109 15.36 -4.88 -5.42
CA ILE A 109 14.21 -3.96 -5.55
C ILE A 109 14.08 -3.13 -4.28
N HIS A 110 13.99 -3.80 -3.13
CA HIS A 110 13.81 -3.13 -1.84
C HIS A 110 15.04 -2.35 -1.37
N LEU A 111 16.26 -2.78 -1.70
CA LEU A 111 17.48 -2.02 -1.40
C LEU A 111 17.49 -0.68 -2.16
N GLN A 112 17.20 -0.68 -3.47
CA GLN A 112 17.13 0.57 -4.23
C GLN A 112 16.10 1.54 -3.65
N ALA A 113 14.92 1.03 -3.26
CA ALA A 113 13.91 1.86 -2.60
C ALA A 113 14.42 2.43 -1.27
N TYR A 114 14.97 1.59 -0.39
CA TYR A 114 15.46 2.01 0.92
C TYR A 114 16.57 3.06 0.83
N ASP A 115 17.53 2.86 -0.08
CA ASP A 115 18.65 3.76 -0.34
C ASP A 115 18.19 5.07 -1.01
N SER A 116 17.04 5.06 -1.69
CA SER A 116 16.34 6.27 -2.17
C SER A 116 15.59 7.01 -1.05
N GLY A 117 15.64 6.52 0.18
CA GLY A 117 15.00 7.12 1.36
C GLY A 117 13.60 6.57 1.68
N VAL A 118 13.13 5.55 0.97
CA VAL A 118 11.83 4.91 1.23
C VAL A 118 11.85 4.18 2.56
N ARG A 119 10.75 4.26 3.31
CA ARG A 119 10.58 3.58 4.62
C ARG A 119 9.28 2.79 4.73
N VAL A 120 8.37 2.98 3.79
CA VAL A 120 7.18 2.16 3.57
C VAL A 120 7.13 1.86 2.08
N HIS A 121 7.11 0.57 1.73
CA HIS A 121 7.05 0.08 0.36
C HIS A 121 5.73 -0.66 0.15
N ASN A 122 5.03 -0.35 -0.91
CA ASN A 122 3.76 -0.98 -1.25
C ASN A 122 3.93 -1.83 -2.52
N ASP A 123 3.58 -3.10 -2.41
CA ASP A 123 3.65 -4.09 -3.48
C ASP A 123 2.25 -4.65 -3.75
N SER A 124 1.61 -4.13 -4.80
CA SER A 124 0.23 -4.47 -5.19
C SER A 124 0.19 -5.47 -6.36
N TYR A 125 1.03 -6.49 -6.32
CA TYR A 125 1.10 -7.57 -7.32
C TYR A 125 1.13 -8.94 -6.64
N GLY A 126 0.96 -10.00 -7.41
CA GLY A 126 0.95 -11.37 -6.89
C GLY A 126 0.59 -12.38 -7.97
N LEU A 127 0.56 -13.65 -7.58
CA LEU A 127 0.27 -14.78 -8.44
C LEU A 127 -1.20 -15.17 -8.37
N ARG A 128 -1.74 -15.63 -9.49
CA ARG A 128 -3.08 -16.24 -9.55
C ARG A 128 -3.00 -17.71 -9.20
N GLY A 129 -3.76 -18.15 -8.21
CA GLY A 129 -3.79 -19.55 -7.76
C GLY A 129 -4.08 -19.70 -6.28
N PHE A 130 -3.70 -20.84 -5.72
CA PHE A 130 -3.89 -21.17 -4.31
C PHE A 130 -2.76 -22.12 -3.86
N GLU A 131 -2.62 -22.29 -2.55
CA GLU A 131 -1.59 -23.15 -1.93
C GLU A 131 -0.15 -22.75 -2.28
N PHE A 132 0.13 -21.45 -2.39
CA PHE A 132 1.49 -20.97 -2.55
C PHE A 132 2.33 -21.19 -1.27
N PRO A 133 3.53 -21.79 -1.39
CA PRO A 133 4.42 -22.01 -0.26
C PRO A 133 5.16 -20.73 0.13
N TYR A 134 5.82 -20.77 1.29
CA TYR A 134 6.89 -19.82 1.59
C TYR A 134 8.07 -20.10 0.65
N ASP A 135 8.30 -19.22 -0.32
CA ASP A 135 9.26 -19.35 -1.41
C ASP A 135 10.54 -18.51 -1.19
N ALA A 136 11.41 -18.48 -2.19
CA ALA A 136 12.68 -17.76 -2.13
C ALA A 136 12.46 -16.24 -2.06
N GLU A 137 11.45 -15.73 -2.75
CA GLU A 137 11.03 -14.34 -2.78
C GLU A 137 10.51 -13.90 -1.41
N SER A 138 9.65 -14.71 -0.79
CA SER A 138 9.21 -14.53 0.60
C SER A 138 10.40 -14.45 1.56
N ALA A 139 11.39 -15.33 1.38
CA ALA A 139 12.59 -15.35 2.19
C ALA A 139 13.48 -14.12 2.00
N GLN A 140 13.60 -13.61 0.76
CA GLN A 140 14.34 -12.40 0.46
C GLN A 140 13.69 -11.15 1.08
N ILE A 141 12.37 -11.05 1.02
CA ILE A 141 11.60 -9.96 1.64
C ILE A 141 11.73 -10.03 3.17
N ASP A 142 11.64 -11.23 3.75
CA ASP A 142 11.82 -11.41 5.19
C ASP A 142 13.24 -11.08 5.66
N ASP A 143 14.28 -11.46 4.91
CA ASP A 143 15.67 -11.13 5.26
C ASP A 143 15.93 -9.62 5.18
N ILE A 144 15.47 -8.94 4.13
CA ILE A 144 15.71 -7.51 3.99
C ILE A 144 14.94 -6.70 5.04
N THR A 145 13.69 -7.04 5.32
CA THR A 145 12.90 -6.38 6.39
C THR A 145 13.42 -6.71 7.79
N TRP A 146 14.02 -7.88 7.98
CA TRP A 146 14.71 -8.20 9.24
C TRP A 146 15.92 -7.30 9.47
N ARG A 147 16.75 -7.08 8.43
CA ARG A 147 17.96 -6.24 8.49
C ARG A 147 17.64 -4.75 8.55
N LEU A 148 16.68 -4.29 7.74
CA LEU A 148 16.26 -2.90 7.65
C LEU A 148 15.16 -2.63 8.67
N THR A 149 15.57 -2.48 9.92
CA THR A 149 14.66 -2.43 11.08
C THR A 149 13.65 -1.27 11.09
N ASP A 150 13.76 -0.29 10.19
CA ASP A 150 12.81 0.82 10.03
C ASP A 150 12.12 0.84 8.64
N TYR A 151 12.11 -0.29 7.94
CA TYR A 151 11.52 -0.47 6.61
C TYR A 151 10.30 -1.40 6.64
N VAL A 152 9.13 -0.87 6.31
CA VAL A 152 7.85 -1.59 6.28
C VAL A 152 7.53 -1.99 4.84
N VAL A 153 7.22 -3.26 4.61
CA VAL A 153 6.72 -3.76 3.32
C VAL A 153 5.26 -4.15 3.47
N VAL A 154 4.39 -3.54 2.66
CA VAL A 154 2.96 -3.80 2.60
C VAL A 154 2.65 -4.51 1.29
N PHE A 155 1.94 -5.63 1.37
CA PHE A 155 1.70 -6.50 0.22
C PHE A 155 0.21 -6.79 0.05
N ALA A 156 -0.30 -6.75 -1.18
CA ALA A 156 -1.67 -7.18 -1.45
C ALA A 156 -1.82 -8.69 -1.16
N ALA A 157 -2.90 -9.10 -0.49
CA ALA A 157 -3.14 -10.51 -0.20
C ALA A 157 -3.39 -11.36 -1.46
N GLY A 158 -3.83 -10.73 -2.55
CA GLY A 158 -4.21 -11.37 -3.80
C GLY A 158 -5.73 -11.36 -4.03
N ASN A 159 -6.16 -11.59 -5.27
CA ASN A 159 -7.57 -11.57 -5.67
C ASN A 159 -8.11 -12.96 -6.04
N ASN A 160 -7.75 -13.97 -5.23
CA ASN A 160 -7.96 -15.40 -5.49
C ASN A 160 -9.03 -16.00 -4.53
N GLY A 161 -9.86 -15.17 -3.89
CA GLY A 161 -10.83 -15.61 -2.88
C GLY A 161 -11.81 -16.70 -3.39
N GLU A 162 -12.01 -16.81 -4.70
CA GLU A 162 -12.81 -17.87 -5.32
C GLU A 162 -12.26 -19.29 -5.09
N PHE A 163 -10.96 -19.42 -4.79
CA PHE A 163 -10.35 -20.71 -4.47
C PHE A 163 -10.55 -21.13 -3.00
N GLY A 164 -11.14 -20.25 -2.17
CA GLY A 164 -11.40 -20.51 -0.75
C GLY A 164 -10.14 -20.37 0.12
N PRO A 165 -10.02 -21.14 1.21
CA PRO A 165 -8.86 -21.08 2.09
C PRO A 165 -7.53 -21.32 1.36
N ARG A 166 -6.45 -20.70 1.84
CA ARG A 166 -5.08 -20.78 1.27
C ARG A 166 -4.96 -20.17 -0.13
N SER A 167 -5.68 -19.09 -0.39
CA SER A 167 -5.70 -18.43 -1.71
C SER A 167 -4.71 -17.26 -1.85
N LEU A 168 -3.90 -16.94 -0.83
CA LEU A 168 -2.95 -15.82 -0.87
C LEU A 168 -2.05 -15.85 -2.12
N GLY A 169 -1.79 -14.70 -2.73
CA GLY A 169 -1.10 -14.58 -4.02
C GLY A 169 0.42 -14.88 -4.05
N GLY A 170 0.94 -15.71 -3.14
CA GLY A 170 2.37 -16.04 -3.06
C GLY A 170 3.27 -14.84 -2.72
N LEU A 171 4.58 -14.97 -2.97
CA LEU A 171 5.56 -13.89 -2.80
C LEU A 171 5.44 -13.20 -1.40
N GLY A 172 5.48 -11.87 -1.36
CA GLY A 172 5.33 -11.12 -0.12
C GLY A 172 3.98 -11.28 0.58
N ALA A 173 2.92 -11.81 -0.05
CA ALA A 173 1.65 -12.05 0.62
C ALA A 173 1.77 -13.16 1.69
N VAL A 174 2.65 -14.14 1.47
CA VAL A 174 2.89 -15.26 2.41
C VAL A 174 4.15 -15.09 3.26
N ALA A 175 4.95 -14.05 3.03
CA ALA A 175 6.11 -13.68 3.85
C ALA A 175 5.72 -13.35 5.31
N LYS A 176 6.64 -13.54 6.27
CA LYS A 176 6.34 -13.37 7.71
C LYS A 176 6.38 -11.92 8.13
N ASN A 177 7.28 -11.13 7.57
CA ASN A 177 7.61 -9.77 7.98
C ASN A 177 6.91 -8.69 7.14
N THR A 178 6.17 -9.08 6.11
CA THR A 178 5.27 -8.19 5.39
C THR A 178 3.98 -7.96 6.17
N LEU A 179 3.34 -6.83 5.90
CA LEU A 179 1.93 -6.59 6.23
C LEU A 179 1.09 -6.93 5.00
N SER A 180 0.50 -8.12 4.99
CA SER A 180 -0.41 -8.57 3.93
C SER A 180 -1.82 -8.03 4.16
N VAL A 181 -2.43 -7.50 3.11
CA VAL A 181 -3.69 -6.76 3.22
C VAL A 181 -4.79 -7.35 2.34
N GLY A 182 -5.89 -7.74 2.97
CA GLY A 182 -7.13 -8.15 2.30
C GLY A 182 -8.07 -6.97 2.04
N ALA A 183 -9.13 -7.21 1.25
CA ALA A 183 -10.03 -6.16 0.76
C ALA A 183 -11.43 -6.28 1.38
N THR A 184 -11.89 -5.19 1.99
CA THR A 184 -13.31 -4.96 2.29
C THR A 184 -13.97 -4.18 1.16
N LEU A 185 -15.30 -4.14 1.15
CA LEU A 185 -16.02 -3.15 0.34
C LEU A 185 -15.82 -1.74 0.94
N ASN A 186 -16.27 -0.71 0.21
CA ASN A 186 -16.24 0.67 0.68
C ASN A 186 -17.44 0.98 1.59
N GLY A 187 -17.22 1.79 2.62
CA GLY A 187 -18.28 2.31 3.47
C GLY A 187 -19.33 3.13 2.72
N THR A 188 -18.95 3.82 1.64
CA THR A 188 -19.88 4.59 0.79
C THR A 188 -20.82 3.72 -0.06
N MET A 189 -20.55 2.41 -0.13
CA MET A 189 -21.35 1.44 -0.89
C MET A 189 -22.22 0.56 0.01
N ASN A 190 -22.46 0.96 1.27
CA ASN A 190 -23.24 0.20 2.27
C ASN A 190 -22.73 -1.22 2.56
N GLY A 191 -21.42 -1.47 2.36
CA GLY A 191 -20.78 -2.76 2.62
C GLY A 191 -19.44 -2.64 3.36
N GLY A 192 -19.13 -1.49 4.00
CA GLY A 192 -17.81 -1.28 4.61
C GLY A 192 -17.41 -2.29 5.69
N GLU A 193 -18.39 -3.04 6.22
CA GLU A 193 -18.20 -4.14 7.18
C GLU A 193 -18.12 -5.53 6.51
N ASP A 194 -18.28 -5.60 5.19
CA ASP A 194 -18.22 -6.83 4.40
C ASP A 194 -16.84 -7.04 3.79
N LEU A 195 -16.39 -8.29 3.77
CA LEU A 195 -15.21 -8.71 3.05
C LEU A 195 -15.56 -8.94 1.58
N ALA A 196 -14.72 -8.44 0.67
CA ALA A 196 -14.92 -8.67 -0.75
C ALA A 196 -14.60 -10.14 -1.10
N GLY A 197 -15.49 -10.79 -1.83
CA GLY A 197 -15.40 -12.22 -2.17
C GLY A 197 -14.15 -12.62 -2.96
N PHE A 198 -13.54 -11.68 -3.68
CA PHE A 198 -12.27 -11.90 -4.37
C PHE A 198 -11.06 -11.83 -3.42
N SER A 199 -11.19 -11.26 -2.22
CA SER A 199 -10.07 -11.09 -1.30
C SER A 199 -9.52 -12.46 -0.93
N SER A 200 -8.22 -12.67 -1.15
CA SER A 200 -7.59 -13.94 -0.80
C SER A 200 -7.63 -14.17 0.71
N LEU A 201 -7.78 -15.45 1.06
CA LEU A 201 -7.99 -15.93 2.41
C LEU A 201 -6.81 -16.81 2.82
N GLY A 202 -6.44 -16.74 4.09
CA GLY A 202 -5.52 -17.68 4.69
C GLY A 202 -6.13 -19.06 4.93
N PRO A 203 -5.49 -19.89 5.77
CA PRO A 203 -4.15 -19.68 6.31
C PRO A 203 -3.08 -19.71 5.21
N THR A 204 -1.85 -19.36 5.54
CA THR A 204 -0.70 -19.84 4.75
C THR A 204 -0.61 -21.37 4.82
N LEU A 205 0.21 -22.01 3.97
CA LEU A 205 0.37 -23.47 4.01
C LEU A 205 0.83 -24.01 5.37
N ASP A 206 1.66 -23.24 6.08
CA ASP A 206 2.17 -23.56 7.41
C ASP A 206 1.25 -23.11 8.56
N GLY A 207 0.02 -22.64 8.24
CA GLY A 207 -1.01 -22.36 9.24
C GLY A 207 -0.98 -20.96 9.85
N ARG A 208 -0.13 -20.04 9.36
CA ARG A 208 -0.11 -18.65 9.86
C ARG A 208 -1.37 -17.91 9.43
N ILE A 209 -1.78 -16.97 10.27
CA ILE A 209 -2.86 -16.02 9.98
C ILE A 209 -2.35 -15.01 8.95
N LYS A 210 -2.99 -15.01 7.79
CA LYS A 210 -2.87 -14.03 6.71
C LYS A 210 -4.25 -13.92 6.03
N PRO A 211 -4.66 -12.77 5.48
CA PRO A 211 -3.96 -11.48 5.55
C PRO A 211 -3.77 -11.02 7.00
N ASP A 212 -2.84 -10.09 7.25
CA ASP A 212 -2.65 -9.56 8.60
C ASP A 212 -3.82 -8.65 8.98
N VAL A 213 -4.25 -7.79 8.06
CA VAL A 213 -5.35 -6.84 8.26
C VAL A 213 -6.15 -6.70 6.97
N VAL A 214 -7.30 -6.04 7.05
CA VAL A 214 -8.09 -5.68 5.87
C VAL A 214 -8.32 -4.17 5.80
N ALA A 215 -8.57 -3.67 4.61
CA ALA A 215 -8.92 -2.28 4.35
C ALA A 215 -9.84 -2.19 3.11
N PRO A 216 -10.53 -1.05 2.88
CA PRO A 216 -11.32 -0.86 1.67
C PRO A 216 -10.48 -1.13 0.40
N GLY A 217 -10.88 -2.14 -0.37
CA GLY A 217 -10.24 -2.52 -1.64
C GLY A 217 -11.17 -2.39 -2.84
N VAL A 218 -12.36 -1.84 -2.64
CA VAL A 218 -13.25 -1.41 -3.72
C VAL A 218 -13.34 0.10 -3.61
N VAL A 219 -12.61 0.83 -4.44
CA VAL A 219 -12.36 2.27 -4.23
C VAL A 219 -12.53 3.05 -5.53
N PHE A 220 -12.79 4.34 -5.42
CA PHE A 220 -12.63 5.28 -6.52
C PHE A 220 -11.18 5.78 -6.46
N SER A 221 -10.40 5.59 -7.53
CA SER A 221 -8.98 5.94 -7.54
C SER A 221 -8.65 6.97 -8.62
N ALA A 222 -7.42 7.48 -8.58
CA ALA A 222 -6.89 8.46 -9.51
C ALA A 222 -6.93 7.91 -10.94
N ASN A 223 -7.50 8.68 -11.87
CA ASN A 223 -7.71 8.31 -13.26
C ASN A 223 -6.93 9.28 -14.17
N GLU A 224 -6.33 8.78 -15.25
CA GLU A 224 -5.71 9.62 -16.29
C GLU A 224 -6.51 9.49 -17.61
N PRO A 225 -7.53 10.33 -17.86
CA PRO A 225 -8.49 10.14 -18.98
C PRO A 225 -7.87 10.23 -20.40
N ALA A 226 -6.60 10.62 -20.55
CA ALA A 226 -5.95 10.81 -21.84
C ALA A 226 -5.65 9.50 -22.60
N VAL A 227 -5.50 8.37 -21.90
CA VAL A 227 -5.13 7.08 -22.53
C VAL A 227 -6.32 6.42 -23.25
N GLU A 228 -7.56 6.77 -22.89
CA GLU A 228 -8.78 6.19 -23.48
C GLU A 228 -8.94 6.54 -24.98
N ASN A 229 -8.23 7.55 -25.49
CA ASN A 229 -8.31 8.03 -26.88
C ASN A 229 -7.02 7.84 -27.70
N GLY A 230 -6.08 6.99 -27.27
CA GLY A 230 -4.83 6.75 -28.00
C GLY A 230 -3.91 7.98 -28.08
N MET A 231 -4.08 8.92 -27.15
CA MET A 231 -3.18 10.05 -26.98
C MET A 231 -2.08 9.67 -25.99
N SER A 232 -0.83 9.85 -26.43
CA SER A 232 0.37 9.56 -25.66
C SER A 232 0.43 10.40 -24.39
N VAL A 233 1.02 9.84 -23.33
CA VAL A 233 1.42 10.48 -22.07
C VAL A 233 2.35 11.71 -22.25
N THR A 234 2.60 12.14 -23.49
CA THR A 234 3.46 13.25 -23.88
C THR A 234 2.72 14.56 -24.18
N ASP A 235 1.42 14.69 -23.88
CA ASP A 235 0.69 15.95 -24.09
C ASP A 235 0.58 16.76 -22.79
N PRO A 236 1.48 17.74 -22.53
CA PRO A 236 1.29 18.76 -21.51
C PRO A 236 0.35 19.89 -22.00
N PRO A 237 -0.52 20.45 -21.14
CA PRO A 237 -0.70 20.16 -19.71
C PRO A 237 -1.73 19.03 -19.45
N ASN A 238 -1.43 18.12 -18.51
CA ASN A 238 -2.41 17.12 -18.06
C ASN A 238 -2.52 17.04 -16.53
N ASP A 239 -2.52 18.21 -15.87
CA ASP A 239 -2.83 18.38 -14.44
C ASP A 239 -4.29 17.99 -14.15
N ASN A 240 -4.60 16.71 -14.27
CA ASN A 240 -5.92 16.16 -13.99
C ASN A 240 -5.95 15.63 -12.55
N CYS A 241 -6.94 16.10 -11.81
CA CYS A 241 -7.34 15.53 -10.52
C CYS A 241 -8.53 14.58 -10.75
N ALA A 242 -8.50 13.84 -11.86
CA ALA A 242 -9.62 13.00 -12.26
C ALA A 242 -9.63 11.72 -11.40
N ILE A 243 -10.84 11.24 -11.14
CA ILE A 243 -11.09 10.00 -10.42
C ILE A 243 -11.99 9.11 -11.26
N ASP A 244 -11.86 7.79 -11.08
CA ASP A 244 -12.73 6.85 -11.77
C ASP A 244 -14.21 7.16 -11.50
N ALA A 245 -15.03 7.08 -12.55
CA ALA A 245 -16.48 7.24 -12.41
C ALA A 245 -17.14 6.03 -11.72
N LEU A 246 -16.47 4.88 -11.74
CA LEU A 246 -16.91 3.62 -11.13
C LEU A 246 -15.81 3.10 -10.20
N PRO A 247 -16.16 2.42 -9.10
CA PRO A 247 -15.16 1.90 -8.19
C PRO A 247 -14.39 0.73 -8.82
N VAL A 248 -13.08 0.71 -8.62
CA VAL A 248 -12.19 -0.37 -9.03
C VAL A 248 -11.96 -1.36 -7.87
N PRO A 249 -12.16 -2.68 -8.09
CA PRO A 249 -11.98 -3.69 -7.06
C PRO A 249 -10.58 -4.33 -7.10
N GLY A 250 -9.99 -4.55 -5.93
CA GLY A 250 -8.76 -5.32 -5.77
C GLY A 250 -8.09 -5.13 -4.41
N THR A 251 -7.47 -6.19 -3.89
CA THR A 251 -6.54 -6.09 -2.75
C THR A 251 -5.36 -5.16 -3.07
N SER A 252 -5.07 -4.98 -4.37
CA SER A 252 -4.18 -3.98 -4.92
C SER A 252 -4.46 -2.55 -4.44
N PHE A 253 -5.70 -2.21 -4.07
CA PHE A 253 -6.08 -0.88 -3.59
C PHE A 253 -6.25 -0.81 -2.06
N ALA A 254 -6.49 -1.96 -1.43
CA ALA A 254 -6.49 -2.07 0.03
C ALA A 254 -5.05 -1.95 0.59
N ALA A 255 -4.08 -2.62 -0.03
CA ALA A 255 -2.66 -2.54 0.37
C ALA A 255 -2.12 -1.10 0.46
N PRO A 256 -2.23 -0.25 -0.58
CA PRO A 256 -1.71 1.11 -0.54
C PRO A 256 -2.44 1.99 0.48
N THR A 257 -3.72 1.74 0.72
CA THR A 257 -4.47 2.39 1.80
C THR A 257 -3.80 2.14 3.16
N VAL A 258 -3.43 0.89 3.44
CA VAL A 258 -2.70 0.52 4.66
C VAL A 258 -1.26 1.06 4.64
N ALA A 259 -0.61 1.12 3.48
CA ALA A 259 0.72 1.73 3.34
C ALA A 259 0.72 3.23 3.70
N GLY A 260 -0.31 3.98 3.27
CA GLY A 260 -0.50 5.36 3.73
C GLY A 260 -0.75 5.44 5.23
N GLY A 261 -1.52 4.50 5.80
CA GLY A 261 -1.65 4.38 7.25
C GLY A 261 -0.32 4.11 7.97
N ALA A 262 0.56 3.28 7.41
CA ALA A 262 1.90 3.03 7.93
C ALA A 262 2.77 4.29 7.90
N LEU A 263 2.63 5.15 6.88
CA LEU A 263 3.30 6.45 6.81
C LEU A 263 2.83 7.37 7.94
N LEU A 264 1.52 7.46 8.19
CA LEU A 264 0.97 8.27 9.29
C LEU A 264 1.39 7.76 10.68
N VAL A 265 1.42 6.44 10.89
CA VAL A 265 1.95 5.86 12.14
C VAL A 265 3.43 6.24 12.31
N ARG A 266 4.22 6.19 11.23
CA ARG A 266 5.63 6.59 11.29
C ARG A 266 5.79 8.08 11.60
N GLU A 267 4.98 8.93 10.99
CA GLU A 267 4.93 10.38 11.27
C GLU A 267 4.59 10.64 12.74
N TYR A 268 3.55 10.01 13.28
CA TYR A 268 3.12 10.12 14.68
C TYR A 268 4.28 9.92 15.68
N PHE A 269 5.11 8.88 15.49
CA PHE A 269 6.29 8.68 16.35
C PHE A 269 7.44 9.65 16.06
N ARG A 270 7.66 9.99 14.79
CA ARG A 270 8.76 10.89 14.39
C ARG A 270 8.53 12.33 14.80
N GLU A 271 7.28 12.76 14.89
CA GLU A 271 6.90 14.09 15.38
C GLU A 271 6.67 14.14 16.89
N GLY A 272 6.85 12.99 17.57
CA GLY A 272 6.85 12.92 19.02
C GLY A 272 5.46 13.03 19.65
N TYR A 273 4.39 12.65 18.94
CA TYR A 273 3.05 12.58 19.53
C TYR A 273 2.97 11.54 20.63
N TYR A 274 3.61 10.38 20.47
CA TYR A 274 3.72 9.41 21.55
C TYR A 274 4.69 9.91 22.64
N PRO A 275 4.38 9.78 23.95
CA PRO A 275 3.21 9.15 24.55
C PRO A 275 2.08 10.12 24.94
N THR A 276 2.25 11.42 24.73
CA THR A 276 1.38 12.46 25.31
C THR A 276 0.17 12.80 24.45
N GLY A 277 0.14 12.31 23.21
CA GLY A 277 -0.85 12.67 22.20
C GLY A 277 -0.72 14.12 21.69
N ARG A 278 0.43 14.77 21.92
CA ARG A 278 0.79 16.10 21.41
C ARG A 278 2.23 16.08 20.91
N PRO A 279 2.56 16.80 19.84
CA PRO A 279 3.92 16.80 19.31
C PRO A 279 4.88 17.40 20.33
N ASP A 280 5.92 16.63 20.68
CA ASP A 280 7.02 17.05 21.54
C ASP A 280 8.34 16.53 20.94
N PRO A 281 9.23 17.42 20.48
CA PRO A 281 10.52 17.02 19.92
C PRO A 281 11.38 16.14 20.84
N ALA A 282 11.19 16.20 22.18
CA ALA A 282 11.91 15.34 23.12
C ALA A 282 11.45 13.87 23.04
N ASN A 283 10.23 13.61 22.56
CA ASN A 283 9.69 12.27 22.38
C ASN A 283 9.82 11.74 20.94
N ALA A 284 10.27 12.58 20.00
CA ALA A 284 10.47 12.22 18.62
C ALA A 284 11.44 11.04 18.47
N ARG A 285 11.00 9.97 17.78
CA ARG A 285 11.81 8.78 17.55
C ARG A 285 11.46 8.09 16.24
N THR A 286 12.43 7.36 15.68
CA THR A 286 12.18 6.51 14.51
C THR A 286 11.68 5.15 14.96
N PRO A 287 10.40 4.80 14.70
CA PRO A 287 9.86 3.50 15.10
C PRO A 287 10.47 2.38 14.26
N THR A 288 10.52 1.16 14.82
CA THR A 288 10.84 -0.02 14.00
C THR A 288 9.69 -0.41 13.08
N ASN A 289 9.99 -1.18 12.04
CA ASN A 289 8.97 -1.78 11.18
C ASN A 289 8.03 -2.72 11.95
N ALA A 290 8.55 -3.43 12.96
CA ALA A 290 7.78 -4.27 13.86
C ALA A 290 6.79 -3.43 14.69
N LEU A 291 7.21 -2.28 15.23
CA LEU A 291 6.30 -1.36 15.95
C LEU A 291 5.22 -0.81 15.02
N VAL A 292 5.57 -0.33 13.82
CA VAL A 292 4.58 0.18 12.87
C VAL A 292 3.55 -0.91 12.52
N ARG A 293 4.01 -2.14 12.23
CA ARG A 293 3.13 -3.29 11.98
C ARG A 293 2.26 -3.62 13.19
N ALA A 294 2.81 -3.60 14.40
CA ALA A 294 2.07 -3.89 15.63
C ALA A 294 0.96 -2.88 15.87
N ILE A 295 1.19 -1.59 15.63
CA ILE A 295 0.17 -0.55 15.72
C ILE A 295 -0.95 -0.79 14.70
N LEU A 296 -0.61 -1.12 13.45
CA LEU A 296 -1.61 -1.38 12.39
C LEU A 296 -2.48 -2.61 12.70
N ILE A 297 -1.87 -3.67 13.26
CA ILE A 297 -2.61 -4.86 13.73
C ILE A 297 -3.48 -4.51 14.94
N ASN A 298 -2.95 -3.76 15.90
CA ASN A 298 -3.69 -3.34 17.09
C ASN A 298 -4.84 -2.37 16.76
N ALA A 299 -4.78 -1.69 15.61
CA ALA A 299 -5.86 -0.87 15.07
C ALA A 299 -6.99 -1.70 14.42
N GLY A 300 -6.86 -3.03 14.36
CA GLY A 300 -7.82 -3.92 13.72
C GLY A 300 -9.14 -4.00 14.47
N ARG A 301 -10.23 -3.60 13.80
CA ARG A 301 -11.60 -3.82 14.26
C ARG A 301 -12.19 -5.08 13.61
N PRO A 302 -12.83 -5.98 14.39
CA PRO A 302 -13.57 -7.09 13.79
C PRO A 302 -14.65 -6.55 12.84
N LEU A 303 -14.70 -7.10 11.64
CA LEU A 303 -15.79 -6.86 10.71
C LEU A 303 -17.10 -7.43 11.25
N ALA A 304 -18.18 -6.67 11.09
CA ALA A 304 -19.53 -7.07 11.50
C ALA A 304 -20.37 -7.69 10.36
N GLY A 305 -19.85 -7.69 9.13
CA GLY A 305 -20.56 -8.14 7.93
C GLY A 305 -20.29 -9.60 7.55
N GLN A 306 -20.31 -9.86 6.24
CA GLN A 306 -20.17 -11.18 5.63
C GLN A 306 -19.16 -11.15 4.47
N ILE A 307 -18.94 -12.31 3.82
CA ILE A 307 -18.17 -12.37 2.58
C ILE A 307 -19.15 -12.22 1.41
N ILE A 308 -18.97 -11.19 0.61
CA ILE A 308 -19.91 -10.78 -0.44
C ILE A 308 -19.27 -10.90 -1.82
N ASP A 309 -19.95 -11.58 -2.75
CA ASP A 309 -19.64 -11.51 -4.16
C ASP A 309 -20.02 -10.13 -4.70
N ILE A 310 -19.03 -9.34 -5.11
CA ILE A 310 -19.25 -7.94 -5.53
C ILE A 310 -19.97 -7.79 -6.88
N GLY A 311 -20.03 -8.84 -7.70
CA GLY A 311 -20.71 -8.81 -9.00
C GLY A 311 -22.21 -9.10 -8.87
N THR A 312 -22.58 -9.95 -7.92
CA THR A 312 -23.97 -10.40 -7.70
C THR A 312 -24.62 -9.81 -6.45
N GLY A 313 -23.82 -9.32 -5.50
CA GLY A 313 -24.27 -8.90 -4.17
C GLY A 313 -24.64 -10.08 -3.25
N ALA A 314 -24.35 -11.32 -3.65
CA ALA A 314 -24.71 -12.50 -2.88
C ALA A 314 -23.76 -12.71 -1.69
N VAL A 315 -24.32 -13.17 -0.58
CA VAL A 315 -23.55 -13.70 0.55
C VAL A 315 -22.99 -15.06 0.15
N ILE A 316 -21.67 -15.17 0.13
CA ILE A 316 -20.94 -16.39 -0.28
C ILE A 316 -20.12 -17.00 0.87
N GLY A 317 -20.06 -16.34 2.01
CA GLY A 317 -19.38 -16.86 3.19
C GLY A 317 -19.64 -16.03 4.45
N SER A 318 -19.22 -16.59 5.58
CA SER A 318 -19.30 -15.96 6.90
C SER A 318 -17.90 -15.60 7.39
N LEU A 319 -17.82 -14.59 8.26
CA LEU A 319 -16.56 -14.20 8.91
C LEU A 319 -16.44 -14.88 10.27
N ALA A 320 -15.29 -15.53 10.52
CA ALA A 320 -14.94 -15.98 11.86
C ALA A 320 -14.43 -14.79 12.71
N PRO A 321 -14.56 -14.84 14.06
CA PRO A 321 -14.01 -13.80 14.94
C PRO A 321 -12.50 -13.64 14.78
N ILE A 322 -11.99 -12.42 14.95
CA ILE A 322 -10.54 -12.17 14.91
C ILE A 322 -9.83 -12.85 16.11
N PRO A 323 -8.58 -13.34 15.93
CA PRO A 323 -7.91 -13.48 14.64
C PRO A 323 -8.55 -14.56 13.76
N SER A 324 -8.68 -14.30 12.47
CA SER A 324 -9.29 -15.21 11.50
C SER A 324 -8.52 -15.28 10.19
N PHE A 325 -8.78 -16.29 9.36
CA PHE A 325 -8.14 -16.43 8.05
C PHE A 325 -8.76 -15.57 6.95
N GLU A 326 -9.95 -15.02 7.20
CA GLU A 326 -10.67 -14.17 6.26
C GLU A 326 -10.31 -12.69 6.43
N GLN A 327 -10.27 -12.23 7.68
CA GLN A 327 -10.08 -10.81 8.01
C GLN A 327 -8.79 -10.54 8.79
N GLY A 328 -7.97 -11.56 9.05
CA GLY A 328 -6.75 -11.40 9.85
C GLY A 328 -7.09 -10.90 11.24
N TRP A 329 -6.51 -9.76 11.60
CA TRP A 329 -6.76 -9.04 12.85
C TRP A 329 -7.83 -7.96 12.71
N GLY A 330 -8.53 -7.89 11.58
CA GLY A 330 -9.65 -6.99 11.34
C GLY A 330 -9.31 -5.81 10.44
N ARG A 331 -10.29 -4.91 10.27
CA ARG A 331 -10.15 -3.71 9.45
C ARG A 331 -9.40 -2.63 10.20
N ILE A 332 -8.36 -2.06 9.59
CA ILE A 332 -7.58 -1.00 10.23
C ILE A 332 -8.45 0.22 10.58
N THR A 333 -8.28 0.74 11.80
CA THR A 333 -8.87 2.00 12.28
C THR A 333 -7.85 2.71 13.16
N LEU A 334 -6.98 3.55 12.58
CA LEU A 334 -5.82 4.12 13.28
C LEU A 334 -6.18 4.92 14.54
N ASP A 335 -7.33 5.58 14.52
CA ASP A 335 -7.87 6.36 15.65
C ASP A 335 -8.09 5.51 16.92
N ASP A 336 -8.26 4.19 16.78
CA ASP A 336 -8.35 3.28 17.94
C ASP A 336 -7.00 2.96 18.57
N ALA A 337 -5.90 3.14 17.83
CA ALA A 337 -4.57 2.72 18.23
C ALA A 337 -3.60 3.89 18.49
N LEU A 338 -3.74 5.01 17.76
CA LEU A 338 -2.94 6.21 17.93
C LEU A 338 -3.60 7.12 18.94
N TYR A 339 -2.92 7.38 20.05
CA TYR A 339 -3.44 8.25 21.11
C TYR A 339 -3.19 9.73 20.79
N PHE A 340 -4.23 10.55 20.85
CA PHE A 340 -4.18 12.00 20.86
C PHE A 340 -4.70 12.57 22.19
N SER A 341 -4.19 13.75 22.56
CA SER A 341 -4.54 14.39 23.83
C SER A 341 -6.04 14.68 23.90
N GLY A 342 -6.76 13.93 24.72
CA GLY A 342 -8.20 14.06 24.91
C GLY A 342 -8.96 12.77 24.64
N ASP A 343 -8.31 11.78 24.03
CA ASP A 343 -8.93 10.48 23.75
C ASP A 343 -9.17 9.69 25.03
N ASP A 344 -10.23 8.87 25.00
CA ASP A 344 -10.60 7.98 26.10
C ASP A 344 -9.65 6.77 26.24
N ARG A 345 -8.97 6.41 25.14
CA ARG A 345 -8.03 5.27 25.09
C ARG A 345 -6.60 5.78 25.09
N ALA A 346 -5.70 5.05 25.74
CA ALA A 346 -4.27 5.35 25.73
C ALA A 346 -3.51 4.29 24.92
N LEU A 347 -2.46 4.73 24.21
CA LEU A 347 -1.47 3.86 23.60
C LEU A 347 -0.34 3.58 24.59
N VAL A 348 0.01 2.32 24.79
CA VAL A 348 1.17 1.90 25.59
C VAL A 348 2.10 1.06 24.72
N VAL A 349 3.29 1.59 24.43
CA VAL A 349 4.38 0.85 23.78
C VAL A 349 5.31 0.33 24.87
N LEU A 350 5.21 -0.97 25.17
CA LEU A 350 6.03 -1.60 26.22
C LEU A 350 7.52 -1.60 25.86
N ASN A 351 7.83 -1.94 24.62
CA ASN A 351 9.19 -1.90 24.09
C ASN A 351 9.16 -1.79 22.56
N ASP A 352 10.16 -1.11 22.00
CA ASP A 352 10.42 -1.07 20.57
C ASP A 352 11.87 -1.52 20.33
N VAL A 353 12.05 -2.79 19.95
CA VAL A 353 13.35 -3.46 19.90
C VAL A 353 13.76 -3.63 18.45
N ARG A 354 14.93 -3.10 18.09
CA ARG A 354 15.57 -3.36 16.80
C ARG A 354 16.13 -4.78 16.79
N ASN A 355 16.00 -5.46 15.65
CA ASN A 355 16.67 -6.73 15.43
C ASN A 355 18.20 -6.52 15.53
N GLY A 356 18.88 -7.34 16.33
CA GLY A 356 20.31 -7.18 16.65
C GLY A 356 20.71 -8.03 17.84
#